data_AF-A0AAV7KB00-F1
#
_entry.id   AF-A0AAV7KB00-F1
#
_cell.length_a   1.000
_cell.length_b   1.000
_cell.length_c   1.000
_cell.angle_alpha   90.00
_cell.angle_beta   90.00
_cell.angle_gamma   90.00
#
_symmetry.space_group_name_H-M   'P 1'
#
loop_
_entity.id
_entity.type
_entity.pdbx_description
1 polymer ?
#
loop_
_entity_poly.entity_id
_entity_poly.type
_entity_poly.pdbx_seq_one_letter_code
_entity_poly.pdbx_strand_id
1 'polypeptide(L)'
;MIPVPDRSGATLLPIIQRYVLPGTTIHSDEWAAYNVVPAVGYDHHTVNHSENFVVPIDGTHTQGIENAWGVVKKRQRRGQTTNPELLESHLIESCWRRKNKGNILNSIVKSIRELYPVV
;
A
#
# COMPACT_ATOMS: atom_id res chain seq x y z
N MET A 1 0.65 1.97 -3.80
CA MET A 1 0.55 2.79 -2.57
C MET A 1 0.19 4.18 -3.00
N ILE A 2 -0.68 4.85 -2.26
CA ILE A 2 -1.14 6.21 -2.54
C ILE A 2 -1.12 7.00 -1.23
N PRO A 3 -0.75 8.30 -1.27
CA PRO A 3 -0.91 9.16 -0.10
C PRO A 3 -2.41 9.40 0.13
N VAL A 4 -2.80 9.44 1.40
CA VAL A 4 -4.19 9.71 1.80
C VAL A 4 -4.16 10.85 2.82
N PRO A 5 -4.96 11.92 2.63
CA PRO A 5 -4.86 13.13 3.46
C PRO A 5 -5.33 12.88 4.90
N ASP A 6 -6.27 11.96 5.10
CA ASP A 6 -6.75 11.52 6.40
C ASP A 6 -7.15 10.03 6.36
N ARG A 7 -7.30 9.44 7.55
CA ARG A 7 -7.59 8.02 7.74
C ARG A 7 -9.04 7.74 8.17
N SER A 8 -9.96 8.66 7.90
CA SER A 8 -11.37 8.48 8.21
C SER A 8 -11.99 7.44 7.27
N GLY A 9 -13.06 6.78 7.73
CA GLY A 9 -13.83 5.87 6.87
C GLY A 9 -14.41 6.59 5.64
N ALA A 10 -14.81 7.86 5.80
CA ALA A 10 -15.34 8.69 4.72
C ALA A 10 -14.33 8.91 3.58
N THR A 11 -13.04 9.02 3.91
CA THR A 11 -11.97 9.17 2.93
C THR A 11 -11.50 7.81 2.38
N LEU A 12 -11.37 6.80 3.25
CA LEU A 12 -10.82 5.49 2.85
C LEU A 12 -11.79 4.66 2.01
N LEU A 13 -13.09 4.68 2.31
CA LEU A 13 -14.07 3.83 1.62
C LEU A 13 -14.16 4.11 0.11
N PRO A 14 -14.30 5.37 -0.37
CA PRO A 14 -14.31 5.66 -1.80
C PRO A 14 -13.00 5.26 -2.49
N ILE A 15 -11.87 5.36 -1.78
CA ILE A 15 -10.56 4.95 -2.28
C ILE A 15 -10.51 3.43 -2.45
N ILE A 16 -10.97 2.67 -1.46
CA ILE A 16 -11.06 1.20 -1.55
C ILE A 16 -11.93 0.82 -2.75
N GLN A 17 -13.13 1.38 -2.87
CA GLN A 17 -14.06 1.09 -3.97
C GLN A 17 -13.51 1.46 -5.36
N ARG A 18 -12.64 2.47 -5.44
CA ARG A 18 -11.99 2.87 -6.70
C ARG A 18 -10.89 1.91 -7.14
N TYR A 19 -10.13 1.36 -6.19
CA TYR A 19 -8.90 0.59 -6.50
C TYR A 19 -9.01 -0.91 -6.24
N VAL A 20 -10.05 -1.36 -5.54
CA VAL A 20 -10.25 -2.75 -5.15
C VAL A 20 -11.55 -3.25 -5.76
N LEU A 21 -11.45 -4.33 -6.55
CA LEU A 21 -12.59 -4.94 -7.23
C LEU A 21 -13.65 -5.39 -6.21
N PRO A 22 -14.96 -5.16 -6.44
CA PRO A 22 -16.01 -5.63 -5.54
C PRO A 22 -15.94 -7.14 -5.29
N GLY A 23 -16.28 -7.59 -4.08
CA GLY A 23 -16.28 -9.01 -3.70
C GLY A 23 -14.90 -9.62 -3.40
N THR A 24 -13.80 -8.85 -3.50
CA THR A 24 -12.48 -9.36 -3.11
C THR A 24 -12.31 -9.44 -1.60
N THR A 25 -11.48 -10.39 -1.16
CA THR A 25 -11.02 -10.46 0.22
C THR A 25 -10.03 -9.34 0.55
N ILE A 26 -10.29 -8.61 1.63
CA ILE A 26 -9.45 -7.55 2.20
C ILE A 26 -8.93 -8.05 3.56
N HIS A 27 -7.62 -7.94 3.80
CA HIS A 27 -7.01 -8.17 5.11
C HIS A 27 -6.55 -6.83 5.69
N SER A 28 -6.97 -6.48 6.91
CA SER A 28 -6.53 -5.26 7.61
C SER A 28 -6.30 -5.49 9.11
N ASP A 29 -5.84 -4.45 9.80
CA ASP A 29 -5.95 -4.37 11.25
C ASP A 29 -7.42 -4.04 11.66
N GLU A 30 -7.68 -3.98 12.96
CA GLU A 30 -8.99 -3.62 13.54
C GLU A 30 -9.21 -2.10 13.66
N TRP A 31 -8.61 -1.30 12.76
CA TRP A 31 -8.86 0.12 12.76
C TRP A 31 -10.34 0.42 12.41
N ALA A 32 -11.03 1.18 13.27
CA ALA A 32 -12.48 1.39 13.18
C ALA A 32 -12.98 1.95 11.84
N ALA A 33 -12.12 2.64 11.08
CA ALA A 33 -12.49 3.13 9.74
C ALA A 33 -12.79 2.00 8.74
N TYR A 34 -12.29 0.78 8.99
CA TYR A 34 -12.52 -0.38 8.13
C TYR A 34 -13.80 -1.15 8.48
N ASN A 35 -14.50 -0.83 9.57
CA ASN A 35 -15.70 -1.57 9.98
C ASN A 35 -16.85 -1.54 8.95
N VAL A 36 -16.82 -0.60 8.01
CA VAL A 36 -17.81 -0.46 6.93
C VAL A 36 -17.52 -1.35 5.73
N VAL A 37 -16.31 -1.93 5.64
CA VAL A 37 -15.84 -2.73 4.49
C VAL A 37 -16.71 -3.96 4.22
N PRO A 38 -17.14 -4.76 5.22
CA PRO A 38 -18.04 -5.89 4.98
C PRO A 38 -19.41 -5.44 4.44
N ALA A 39 -19.93 -4.33 4.95
CA ALA A 39 -21.26 -3.83 4.61
C ALA A 39 -21.37 -3.36 3.15
N VAL A 40 -20.24 -3.04 2.50
CA VAL A 40 -20.19 -2.64 1.10
C VAL A 40 -19.82 -3.77 0.13
N GLY A 41 -19.82 -5.03 0.62
CA GLY A 41 -19.69 -6.22 -0.22
C GLY A 41 -18.27 -6.72 -0.42
N TYR A 42 -17.34 -6.40 0.47
CA TYR A 42 -16.03 -7.05 0.53
C TYR A 42 -16.05 -8.18 1.57
N ASP A 43 -15.32 -9.24 1.28
CA ASP A 43 -14.96 -10.22 2.29
C ASP A 43 -13.81 -9.65 3.12
N HIS A 44 -13.94 -9.58 4.45
CA HIS A 44 -13.01 -8.80 5.28
C HIS A 44 -12.53 -9.61 6.47
N HIS A 45 -11.24 -9.86 6.50
CA HIS A 45 -10.56 -10.47 7.63
C HIS A 45 -9.70 -9.43 8.35
N THR A 46 -9.78 -9.43 9.69
CA THR A 46 -9.06 -8.49 10.54
C THR A 46 -8.04 -9.20 11.42
N VAL A 47 -7.01 -8.45 11.83
CA VAL A 47 -6.00 -8.91 12.78
C VAL A 47 -5.99 -7.98 13.99
N ASN A 48 -6.25 -8.55 15.17
CA ASN A 48 -6.04 -7.87 16.43
C ASN A 48 -4.58 -8.02 16.89
N HIS A 49 -3.76 -6.99 16.65
CA HIS A 49 -2.34 -6.99 17.01
C HIS A 49 -2.06 -6.98 18.51
N SER A 50 -3.05 -6.71 19.36
CA SER A 50 -2.91 -6.85 20.82
C SER A 50 -3.01 -8.30 21.29
N GLU A 51 -3.63 -9.17 20.49
CA GLU A 51 -3.81 -10.58 20.81
C GLU A 51 -2.84 -11.46 20.02
N ASN A 52 -2.76 -11.29 18.70
CA ASN A 52 -2.03 -12.17 17.80
C ASN A 52 -1.41 -11.42 16.61
N PHE A 53 -0.28 -11.91 16.10
CA PHE A 53 0.30 -11.43 14.84
C PHE A 53 -0.18 -12.19 13.60
N VAL A 54 -0.74 -13.39 13.82
CA VAL A 54 -1.36 -14.26 12.84
C VAL A 54 -2.61 -14.83 13.50
N VAL A 55 -3.77 -14.66 12.90
CA VAL A 55 -5.04 -15.17 13.43
C VAL A 55 -4.99 -16.71 13.42
N PRO A 56 -5.12 -17.39 14.56
CA PRO A 56 -4.91 -18.84 14.62
C PRO A 56 -5.93 -19.67 13.85
N ILE A 57 -7.15 -19.14 13.66
CA ILE A 57 -8.26 -19.89 13.06
C ILE A 57 -8.19 -19.97 11.54
N ASP A 58 -7.77 -18.89 10.88
CA ASP A 58 -7.79 -18.77 9.41
C ASP A 58 -6.43 -18.38 8.81
N GLY A 59 -5.43 -18.10 9.65
CA GLY A 59 -4.09 -17.70 9.23
C GLY A 59 -3.98 -16.25 8.76
N THR A 60 -5.02 -15.42 8.95
CA THR A 60 -5.01 -14.02 8.53
C THR A 60 -3.85 -13.25 9.18
N HIS A 61 -3.10 -12.51 8.36
CA HIS A 61 -2.02 -11.65 8.83
C HIS A 61 -1.80 -10.44 7.90
N THR A 62 -1.25 -9.35 8.43
CA THR A 62 -0.96 -8.10 7.69
C THR A 62 0.54 -7.86 7.45
N GLN A 63 1.41 -8.81 7.82
CA GLN A 63 2.88 -8.67 7.77
C GLN A 63 3.44 -8.22 6.41
N GLY A 64 2.82 -8.66 5.31
CA GLY A 64 3.24 -8.28 3.96
C GLY A 64 3.15 -6.78 3.70
N ILE A 65 2.07 -6.13 4.15
CA ILE A 65 1.89 -4.68 4.00
C ILE A 65 2.75 -3.91 5.01
N GLU A 66 2.91 -4.42 6.23
CA GLU A 66 3.79 -3.83 7.25
C GLU A 66 5.26 -3.80 6.79
N ASN A 67 5.76 -4.91 6.25
CA ASN A 67 7.11 -4.98 5.69
C ASN A 67 7.27 -4.01 4.50
N ALA A 68 6.28 -3.94 3.62
CA ALA A 68 6.30 -3.00 2.50
C ALA A 68 6.45 -1.55 2.99
N TRP A 69 5.68 -1.14 4.00
CA TRP A 69 5.81 0.17 4.64
C TRP A 69 7.14 0.35 5.37
N GLY A 70 7.69 -0.70 5.98
CA GLY A 70 9.02 -0.70 6.58
C GLY A 70 10.13 -0.32 5.59
N VAL A 71 10.07 -0.88 4.37
CA VAL A 71 11.01 -0.55 3.28
C VAL A 71 10.91 0.92 2.86
N VAL A 72 9.69 1.43 2.68
CA VAL A 72 9.44 2.84 2.33
C VAL A 72 10.01 3.77 3.40
N LYS A 73 9.63 3.56 4.67
CA LYS A 73 10.09 4.37 5.80
C LYS A 73 11.61 4.35 5.94
N LYS A 74 12.26 3.21 5.74
CA LYS A 74 13.73 3.09 5.81
C LYS A 74 14.44 3.91 4.74
N ARG A 75 13.89 4.00 3.52
CA ARG A 75 14.44 4.84 2.45
C ARG A 75 14.26 6.31 2.75
N GLN A 76 13.06 6.70 3.19
CA GLN A 76 12.77 8.10 3.54
C GLN A 76 13.73 8.62 4.61
N ARG A 77 13.98 7.83 5.66
CA ARG A 77 14.93 8.16 6.73
C ARG A 77 16.37 8.30 6.24
N ARG A 78 16.79 7.48 5.27
CA ARG A 78 18.15 7.56 4.69
C ARG A 78 18.35 8.80 3.84
N GLY A 79 17.32 9.24 3.11
CA GLY A 79 17.39 10.45 2.29
C GLY A 79 17.22 11.76 3.07
N GLN A 80 17.01 11.71 4.39
CA GLN A 80 16.70 12.87 5.26
C GLN A 80 15.54 13.74 4.75
N THR A 81 14.74 13.23 3.82
CA THR A 81 13.68 13.99 3.17
C THR A 81 12.41 13.80 3.98
N THR A 82 11.91 14.86 4.59
CA THR A 82 10.62 14.85 5.32
C THR A 82 9.56 15.70 4.63
N ASN A 83 9.85 16.23 3.42
CA ASN A 83 8.91 17.05 2.67
C ASN A 83 7.65 16.22 2.28
N PRO A 84 6.46 16.54 2.82
CA PRO A 84 5.22 15.86 2.48
C PRO A 84 4.84 15.95 1.00
N GLU A 85 5.25 17.01 0.30
CA GLU A 85 4.99 17.20 -1.14
C GLU A 85 5.67 16.13 -1.99
N LEU A 86 6.76 15.53 -1.50
CA LEU A 86 7.47 14.46 -2.18
C LEU A 86 6.95 13.07 -1.81
N LEU A 87 5.99 12.96 -0.89
CA LEU A 87 5.51 11.65 -0.40
C LEU A 87 4.97 10.79 -1.56
N GLU A 88 4.18 11.37 -2.45
CA GLU A 88 3.62 10.64 -3.59
C GLU A 88 4.72 10.08 -4.50
N SER A 89 5.69 10.91 -4.88
CA SER A 89 6.78 10.49 -5.76
C SER A 89 7.64 9.40 -5.12
N HIS A 90 7.89 9.48 -3.81
CA HIS A 90 8.60 8.43 -3.07
C HIS A 90 7.81 7.11 -2.97
N LEU A 91 6.49 7.17 -2.81
CA LEU A 91 5.63 5.98 -2.83
C LEU A 91 5.64 5.32 -4.21
N ILE A 92 5.50 6.12 -5.28
CA ILE A 92 5.55 5.64 -6.67
C ILE A 92 6.92 5.00 -6.95
N GLU A 93 8.02 5.69 -6.61
CA GLU A 93 9.38 5.20 -6.80
C GLU A 93 9.62 3.90 -6.04
N SER A 94 9.10 3.79 -4.81
CA SER A 94 9.20 2.57 -4.01
C SER A 94 8.42 1.40 -4.60
N CYS A 95 7.19 1.62 -5.07
CA CYS A 95 6.41 0.62 -5.80
C CYS A 95 7.10 0.19 -7.10
N TRP A 96 7.60 1.14 -7.88
CA TRP A 96 8.31 0.89 -9.14
C TRP A 96 9.59 0.06 -8.90
N ARG A 97 10.42 0.42 -7.92
CA ARG A 97 11.62 -0.37 -7.60
C ARG A 97 11.31 -1.78 -7.11
N ARG A 98 10.21 -1.95 -6.36
CA ARG A 98 9.77 -3.29 -5.91
C ARG A 98 9.39 -4.17 -7.10
N LYS A 99 8.65 -3.62 -8.07
CA LYS A 99 8.27 -4.32 -9.31
C LYS A 99 9.49 -4.68 -10.18
N ASN A 100 10.51 -3.82 -10.19
CA ASN A 100 11.71 -3.96 -11.03
C ASN A 100 12.94 -4.49 -10.25
N LYS A 101 12.72 -5.18 -9.13
CA LYS A 101 13.80 -5.72 -8.29
C LYS A 101 14.68 -6.66 -9.12
N GLY A 102 16.00 -6.48 -9.04
CA GLY A 102 16.98 -7.29 -9.77
C GLY A 102 17.31 -6.80 -11.18
N ASN A 103 16.57 -5.82 -11.73
CA ASN A 103 16.83 -5.27 -13.06
C ASN A 103 16.62 -3.76 -13.14
N ILE A 104 17.00 -3.02 -12.08
CA ILE A 104 16.65 -1.60 -11.92
C ILE A 104 17.17 -0.74 -13.07
N LEU A 105 18.42 -0.91 -13.47
CA LEU A 105 19.04 -0.07 -14.51
C LEU A 105 18.36 -0.23 -15.87
N ASN A 106 18.16 -1.46 -16.35
CA ASN A 106 17.47 -1.64 -17.62
C ASN A 106 15.98 -1.23 -17.53
N SER A 107 15.36 -1.45 -16.37
CA SER A 107 13.97 -1.06 -16.17
C SER A 107 13.79 0.46 -16.21
N ILE A 108 14.75 1.24 -15.69
CA ILE A 108 14.66 2.72 -15.76
C ILE A 108 14.84 3.19 -17.19
N VAL A 109 15.80 2.63 -17.94
CA VAL A 109 16.00 2.96 -19.37
C VAL A 109 14.74 2.62 -20.18
N LYS A 110 14.15 1.45 -19.95
CA LYS A 110 12.89 1.04 -20.57
C LYS A 110 11.75 2.02 -20.23
N SER A 111 11.60 2.39 -18.96
CA SER A 111 10.54 3.32 -18.52
C SER A 111 10.71 4.69 -19.15
N ILE A 112 11.95 5.20 -19.24
CA ILE A 112 12.24 6.48 -19.91
C ILE A 112 11.87 6.42 -21.38
N ARG A 113 12.28 5.35 -22.09
CA ARG A 113 11.95 5.16 -23.51
C ARG A 113 10.44 5.09 -23.77
N GLU A 114 9.70 4.44 -22.88
CA GLU A 114 8.23 4.32 -22.99
C GLU A 114 7.52 5.66 -22.74
N LEU A 115 8.02 6.46 -21.78
CA LEU A 115 7.43 7.76 -21.43
C LEU A 115 7.85 8.90 -22.38
N TYR A 116 9.05 8.80 -22.96
CA TYR A 116 9.65 9.79 -23.85
C TYR A 116 10.15 9.10 -25.12
N PRO A 117 9.24 8.65 -26.00
CA PRO A 117 9.64 8.02 -27.26
C PRO A 117 10.40 9.03 -28.12
N VAL A 118 11.59 8.63 -28.61
CA VAL A 118 12.31 9.40 -29.62
C VAL A 118 11.55 9.20 -30.92
N VAL A 119 10.96 10.29 -31.43
CA VAL A 119 10.30 10.35 -32.74
C VAL A 119 11.31 10.07 -33.85
#